data_AF-A0A5C5WCJ6-F1
#
_entry.id   AF-A0A5C5WCJ6-F1
#
_cell.length_a   1.000
_cell.length_b   1.000
_cell.length_c   1.000
_cell.angle_alpha   90.00
_cell.angle_beta   90.00
_cell.angle_gamma   90.00
#
_symmetry.space_group_name_H-M   'P 1'
#
loop_
_entity.id
_entity.type
_entity.pdbx_description
1 polymer ?
#
loop_
_entity_poly.entity_id
_entity_poly.type
_entity_poly.pdbx_seq_one_letter_code
_entity_poly.pdbx_strand_id
1 'polypeptide(L)'
;MSESTEAPWRSDWSLFIDELADCLRASEDTDGLARRFGNQSVEWEGVLDRKQIDELAPSVNLALPEKHIDFGDGRVAMLKSVSLPLADSAIAGWQQIAEGTMVKFSAMVGAGVSPFPPVEVTNLRSGKTIVMIRLSEGAIVRINK
;
A
#
# COMPACT_ATOMS: atom_id res chain seq x y z
N MET A 1 21.34 1.53 23.25
CA MET A 1 21.20 1.07 21.86
C MET A 1 19.90 0.31 21.81
N SER A 2 18.83 0.94 21.35
CA SER A 2 17.53 0.28 21.25
C SER A 2 17.52 -0.49 19.95
N GLU A 3 17.51 -1.81 20.02
CA GLU A 3 17.14 -2.66 18.89
C GLU A 3 15.69 -2.32 18.56
N SER A 4 15.48 -1.43 17.58
CA SER A 4 14.17 -1.21 17.00
C SER A 4 13.76 -2.50 16.31
N THR A 5 13.02 -3.37 17.01
CA THR A 5 12.33 -4.49 16.38
C THR A 5 11.34 -3.87 15.40
N GLU A 6 11.70 -3.85 14.11
CA GLU A 6 10.80 -3.36 13.08
C GLU A 6 9.49 -4.14 13.17
N ALA A 7 8.37 -3.41 13.13
CA ALA A 7 7.07 -4.03 13.24
C ALA A 7 6.87 -5.01 12.06
N PRO A 8 6.50 -6.29 12.30
CA PRO A 8 6.48 -7.33 11.27
C PRO A 8 5.66 -6.98 10.03
N TRP A 9 4.61 -6.18 10.18
CA TRP A 9 3.76 -5.73 9.08
C TRP A 9 4.48 -4.86 8.05
N ARG A 10 5.62 -4.25 8.40
CA ARG A 10 6.38 -3.44 7.45
C ARG A 10 6.93 -4.27 6.30
N SER A 11 7.23 -5.55 6.53
CA SER A 11 7.81 -6.44 5.53
C SER A 11 6.84 -7.50 5.01
N ASP A 12 5.60 -7.54 5.52
CA ASP A 12 4.59 -8.53 5.16
C ASP A 12 3.24 -7.85 4.90
N TRP A 13 2.80 -7.91 3.64
CA TRP A 13 1.51 -7.39 3.18
C TRP A 13 0.33 -7.97 3.96
N SER A 14 0.36 -9.27 4.26
CA SER A 14 -0.73 -9.91 5.00
C SER A 14 -0.86 -9.33 6.40
N LEU A 15 0.26 -9.21 7.10
CA LEU A 15 0.28 -8.65 8.45
C LEU A 15 -0.09 -7.16 8.46
N PHE A 16 0.27 -6.42 7.42
CA PHE A 16 -0.20 -5.04 7.25
C PHE A 16 -1.73 -4.97 7.12
N ILE A 17 -2.33 -5.83 6.32
CA ILE A 17 -3.79 -5.85 6.16
C ILE A 17 -4.50 -6.32 7.44
N ASP A 18 -3.94 -7.29 8.15
CA ASP A 18 -4.50 -7.76 9.41
C ASP A 18 -4.50 -6.64 10.47
N GLU A 19 -3.39 -5.91 10.62
CA GLU A 19 -3.32 -4.74 11.50
C GLU A 19 -4.25 -3.62 11.07
N LEU A 20 -4.31 -3.33 9.76
CA LEU A 20 -5.20 -2.29 9.25
C LEU A 20 -6.67 -2.64 9.53
N ALA A 21 -7.05 -3.92 9.37
CA ALA A 21 -8.39 -4.39 9.69
C ALA A 21 -8.72 -4.22 11.18
N ASP A 22 -7.77 -4.49 12.08
CA ASP A 22 -7.94 -4.28 13.52
C ASP A 22 -8.16 -2.80 13.86
N CYS A 23 -7.35 -1.89 13.32
CA CYS A 23 -7.52 -0.44 13.51
C CYS A 23 -8.87 0.05 12.99
N LEU A 24 -9.29 -0.40 11.80
CA LEU A 24 -10.57 -0.02 11.20
C LEU A 24 -11.76 -0.55 12.00
N ARG A 25 -11.69 -1.78 12.53
CA ARG A 25 -12.73 -2.36 13.41
C ARG A 25 -12.82 -1.66 14.76
N ALA A 26 -11.68 -1.20 15.29
CA ALA A 26 -11.63 -0.38 16.49
C ALA A 26 -12.21 1.04 16.29
N SER A 27 -12.66 1.37 15.08
CA SER A 27 -13.14 2.71 14.69
C SER A 27 -12.07 3.79 14.90
N GLU A 28 -10.80 3.45 14.67
CA GLU A 28 -9.76 4.48 14.62
C GLU A 28 -10.12 5.48 13.52
N ASP A 29 -10.10 6.76 13.90
CA ASP A 29 -10.24 7.83 12.94
C ASP A 29 -9.00 7.92 12.05
N THR A 30 -9.10 8.78 11.04
CA THR A 30 -8.01 9.08 10.12
C THR A 30 -6.70 9.44 10.84
N ASP A 31 -6.77 10.10 11.99
CA ASP A 31 -5.61 10.51 12.77
C ASP A 31 -4.92 9.30 13.43
N GLY A 32 -5.70 8.34 13.93
CA GLY A 32 -5.19 7.06 14.46
C GLY A 32 -4.41 6.28 13.40
N LEU A 33 -5.02 6.12 12.21
CA LEU A 33 -4.37 5.44 11.08
C LEU A 33 -3.11 6.16 10.63
N ALA A 34 -3.11 7.50 10.61
CA ALA A 34 -1.94 8.29 10.26
C ALA A 34 -0.82 8.16 11.30
N ARG A 35 -1.14 8.09 12.60
CA ARG A 35 -0.14 7.85 13.64
C ARG A 35 0.44 6.44 13.57
N ARG A 36 -0.38 5.44 13.22
CA ARG A 36 0.05 4.03 13.16
C ARG A 36 0.88 3.73 11.92
N PHE A 37 0.39 4.14 10.75
CA PHE A 37 0.95 3.74 9.45
C PHE A 37 1.64 4.88 8.71
N GLY A 38 1.31 6.14 8.98
CA GLY A 38 1.86 7.28 8.25
C GLY A 38 3.36 7.45 8.44
N ASN A 39 4.05 7.86 7.37
CA ASN A 39 5.51 8.00 7.30
C ASN A 39 6.29 6.72 7.59
N GLN A 40 5.64 5.55 7.58
CA GLN A 40 6.32 4.29 7.79
C GLN A 40 6.78 3.73 6.44
N SER A 41 8.03 3.31 6.38
CA SER A 41 8.54 2.56 5.23
C SER A 41 8.02 1.13 5.30
N VAL A 42 7.61 0.61 4.15
CA VAL A 42 7.19 -0.76 3.95
C VAL A 42 8.02 -1.38 2.83
N GLU A 43 8.23 -2.69 2.91
CA GLU A 43 8.89 -3.50 1.91
C GLU A 43 8.03 -4.73 1.62
N TRP A 44 7.36 -4.76 0.47
CA TRP A 44 6.44 -5.83 0.12
C TRP A 44 6.86 -6.53 -1.17
N GLU A 45 6.28 -7.71 -1.38
CA GLU A 45 6.46 -8.49 -2.60
C GLU A 45 5.14 -8.56 -3.37
N GLY A 46 5.21 -8.26 -4.66
CA GLY A 46 4.06 -8.25 -5.56
C GLY A 46 4.44 -8.50 -7.00
N VAL A 47 3.46 -8.86 -7.82
CA VAL A 47 3.62 -9.04 -9.26
C VAL A 47 3.36 -7.70 -9.95
N LEU A 48 4.29 -7.24 -10.77
CA LEU A 48 4.09 -6.04 -11.59
C LEU A 48 2.96 -6.29 -12.59
N ASP A 49 1.78 -5.73 -12.34
CA ASP A 49 0.59 -5.95 -13.16
C ASP A 49 0.56 -4.99 -14.35
N ARG A 50 0.79 -3.71 -14.09
CA ARG A 50 0.70 -2.67 -15.12
C ARG A 50 1.66 -1.52 -14.86
N LYS A 51 2.19 -0.92 -15.92
CA LYS A 51 2.91 0.36 -15.86
C LYS A 51 2.06 1.52 -16.39
N GLN A 52 2.08 2.64 -15.68
CA GLN A 52 1.56 3.91 -16.15
C GLN A 52 2.66 4.96 -16.00
N ILE A 53 3.55 5.05 -16.99
CA ILE A 53 4.69 5.96 -16.96
C ILE A 53 4.38 7.12 -17.92
N ASP A 54 3.50 8.01 -17.46
CA ASP A 54 3.19 9.28 -18.14
C ASP A 54 3.97 10.45 -17.53
N GLU A 55 3.97 11.60 -18.20
CA GLU A 55 4.75 12.78 -17.80
C GLU A 55 4.21 13.50 -16.55
N LEU A 56 2.99 13.17 -16.09
CA LEU A 56 2.32 13.91 -15.02
C LEU A 56 2.33 13.16 -13.69
N ALA A 57 2.12 11.84 -13.73
CA ALA A 57 1.98 11.01 -12.54
C ALA A 57 2.45 9.57 -12.81
N PRO A 58 3.76 9.36 -13.04
CA PRO A 58 4.29 8.03 -13.29
C PRO A 58 4.05 7.11 -12.09
N SER A 59 3.48 5.94 -12.35
CA SER A 59 3.14 4.93 -11.34
C SER A 59 3.17 3.53 -11.92
N VAL A 60 3.26 2.53 -11.04
CA VAL A 60 3.07 1.13 -11.38
C VAL A 60 1.99 0.53 -10.49
N ASN A 61 1.23 -0.42 -11.05
CA ASN A 61 0.28 -1.22 -10.27
C ASN A 61 0.94 -2.57 -9.95
N LEU A 62 0.90 -2.94 -8.68
CA LEU A 62 1.45 -4.19 -8.18
C LEU A 62 0.31 -5.05 -7.65
N ALA A 63 0.14 -6.24 -8.23
CA ALA A 63 -0.77 -7.25 -7.71
C ALA A 63 -0.14 -7.92 -6.49
N LEU A 64 -0.92 -8.00 -5.41
CA LEU A 64 -0.55 -8.57 -4.13
C LEU A 64 -1.50 -9.74 -3.81
N PRO A 65 -1.15 -10.65 -2.88
CA PRO A 65 -2.08 -11.66 -2.39
C PRO A 65 -3.39 -11.01 -1.95
N GLU A 66 -4.51 -11.51 -2.47
CA GLU A 66 -5.83 -10.98 -2.16
C GLU A 66 -6.14 -11.12 -0.68
N LYS A 67 -6.60 -10.03 -0.06
CA LYS A 67 -7.01 -9.97 1.33
C LYS A 67 -8.36 -9.27 1.45
N HIS A 68 -9.12 -9.71 2.44
CA HIS A 68 -10.43 -9.15 2.77
C HIS A 68 -10.36 -8.48 4.14
N ILE A 69 -10.89 -7.25 4.22
CA ILE A 69 -11.12 -6.56 5.49
C ILE A 69 -12.62 -6.64 5.77
N ASP A 70 -12.99 -7.35 6.82
CA ASP A 70 -14.33 -7.33 7.40
C ASP A 70 -14.40 -6.22 8.46
N PHE A 71 -15.36 -5.31 8.29
CA PHE A 71 -15.56 -4.16 9.18
C PHE A 71 -16.45 -4.48 10.39
N GLY A 72 -17.01 -5.69 10.48
CA GLY A 72 -17.88 -6.14 11.58
C GLY A 72 -19.33 -5.67 11.48
N ASP A 73 -19.66 -4.78 10.54
CA ASP A 73 -21.01 -4.29 10.25
C ASP A 73 -21.60 -4.87 8.96
N GLY A 74 -21.02 -5.97 8.47
CA GLY A 74 -21.39 -6.63 7.22
C GLY A 74 -20.76 -6.02 5.97
N ARG A 75 -20.02 -4.90 6.09
CA ARG A 75 -19.19 -4.39 4.99
C ARG A 75 -17.92 -5.20 4.87
N VAL A 76 -17.48 -5.40 3.62
CA VAL A 76 -16.21 -6.05 3.29
C VAL A 76 -15.50 -5.22 2.22
N ALA A 77 -14.19 -5.01 2.40
CA ALA A 77 -13.31 -4.49 1.36
C ALA A 77 -12.33 -5.57 0.89
N MET A 78 -12.03 -5.58 -0.40
CA MET A 78 -11.08 -6.50 -1.01
C MET A 78 -9.86 -5.71 -1.49
N LEU A 79 -8.67 -6.10 -1.02
CA LEU A 79 -7.40 -5.51 -1.40
C LEU A 79 -6.54 -6.57 -2.08
N LYS A 80 -6.17 -6.32 -3.33
CA LYS A 80 -5.38 -7.23 -4.16
C LYS A 80 -4.30 -6.53 -4.97
N SER A 81 -4.22 -5.22 -4.85
CA SER A 81 -3.23 -4.44 -5.58
C SER A 81 -2.98 -3.11 -4.88
N VAL A 82 -1.82 -2.54 -5.14
CA VAL A 82 -1.44 -1.19 -4.74
C VAL A 82 -0.90 -0.42 -5.95
N SER A 83 -1.25 0.86 -6.02
CA SER A 83 -0.59 1.78 -6.94
C SER A 83 0.63 2.37 -6.24
N LEU A 84 1.77 2.32 -6.93
CA LEU A 84 3.05 2.81 -6.45
C LEU A 84 3.51 3.98 -7.33
N PRO A 85 3.37 5.22 -6.85
CA PRO A 85 3.93 6.39 -7.52
C PRO A 85 5.45 6.31 -7.59
N LEU A 86 6.01 6.71 -8.73
CA LEU A 86 7.43 6.67 -9.00
C LEU A 86 8.03 8.08 -8.99
N ALA A 87 9.20 8.21 -8.38
CA ALA A 87 10.06 9.37 -8.61
C ALA A 87 10.78 9.22 -9.96
N ASP A 88 11.15 10.33 -10.60
CA ASP A 88 11.85 10.34 -11.89
C ASP A 88 13.09 9.44 -11.92
N SER A 89 13.83 9.42 -10.81
CA SER A 89 15.03 8.58 -10.64
C SER A 89 14.74 7.07 -10.66
N ALA A 90 13.52 6.65 -10.31
CA ALA A 90 13.11 5.25 -10.27
C ALA A 90 12.51 4.77 -11.61
N ILE A 91 12.04 5.68 -12.47
CA ILE A 91 11.33 5.36 -13.71
C ILE A 91 12.13 4.40 -14.60
N ALA A 92 13.40 4.72 -14.85
CA ALA A 92 14.25 3.91 -15.74
C ALA A 92 14.39 2.45 -15.25
N GLY A 93 14.44 2.24 -13.93
CA GLY A 93 14.49 0.89 -13.34
C GLY A 93 13.19 0.12 -13.58
N TRP A 94 12.04 0.75 -13.33
CA TRP A 94 10.73 0.12 -13.54
C TRP A 94 10.40 -0.14 -15.02
N GLN A 95 10.87 0.72 -15.93
CA GLN A 95 10.69 0.51 -17.37
C GLN A 95 11.29 -0.81 -17.85
N GLN A 96 12.39 -1.26 -17.25
CA GLN A 96 13.11 -2.48 -17.65
C GLN A 96 12.49 -3.78 -17.14
N ILE A 97 11.59 -3.72 -16.16
CA ILE A 97 10.96 -4.92 -15.56
C ILE A 97 9.76 -5.36 -16.40
N ALA A 98 9.68 -6.61 -16.83
CA ALA A 98 8.50 -7.08 -17.56
C ALA A 98 7.24 -7.09 -16.66
N GLU A 99 6.08 -6.73 -17.21
CA GLU A 99 4.80 -7.01 -16.56
C GLU A 99 4.65 -8.53 -16.36
N GLY A 100 4.03 -8.95 -15.26
CA GLY A 100 4.02 -10.33 -14.78
C GLY A 100 5.23 -10.73 -13.92
N THR A 101 6.24 -9.87 -13.76
CA THR A 101 7.42 -10.18 -12.93
C THR A 101 7.12 -10.01 -11.44
N MET A 102 7.55 -10.96 -10.62
CA MET A 102 7.56 -10.81 -9.16
C MET A 102 8.68 -9.86 -8.73
N VAL A 103 8.32 -8.80 -8.00
CA VAL A 103 9.25 -7.78 -7.50
C VAL A 103 9.10 -7.60 -6.01
N LYS A 104 10.23 -7.35 -5.35
CA LYS A 104 10.27 -6.77 -4.01
C LYS A 104 10.52 -5.28 -4.12
N PHE A 105 9.65 -4.49 -3.52
CA PHE A 105 9.71 -3.04 -3.60
C PHE A 105 9.59 -2.43 -2.21
N SER A 106 10.15 -1.24 -2.07
CA SER A 106 9.98 -0.39 -0.89
C SER A 106 9.13 0.81 -1.24
N ALA A 107 8.33 1.25 -0.29
CA ALA A 107 7.53 2.46 -0.40
C ALA A 107 7.40 3.14 0.97
N MET A 108 6.95 4.38 0.97
CA MET A 108 6.52 5.08 2.17
C MET A 108 4.99 5.17 2.19
N VAL A 109 4.39 4.82 3.32
CA VAL A 109 2.96 5.07 3.53
C VAL A 109 2.75 6.56 3.81
N GLY A 110 1.77 7.16 3.15
CA GLY A 110 1.56 8.61 3.13
C GLY A 110 1.58 9.28 4.51
N ALA A 111 2.19 10.47 4.58
CA ALA A 111 2.42 11.18 5.84
C ALA A 111 1.16 11.75 6.51
N GLY A 112 0.12 12.00 5.74
CA GLY A 112 -0.79 13.12 5.98
C GLY A 112 -1.97 12.83 6.89
N VAL A 113 -2.35 13.81 7.70
CA VAL A 113 -3.70 13.94 8.25
C VAL A 113 -4.39 15.03 7.44
N SER A 114 -5.36 14.68 6.58
CA SER A 114 -6.18 15.59 5.77
C SER A 114 -5.41 16.57 4.83
N PRO A 115 -5.87 16.82 3.58
CA PRO A 115 -6.98 16.18 2.89
C PRO A 115 -6.63 14.79 2.33
N PHE A 116 -5.39 14.34 2.50
CA PHE A 116 -4.89 13.10 1.89
C PHE A 116 -4.34 12.12 2.93
N PRO A 117 -5.23 11.35 3.58
CA PRO A 117 -4.80 10.40 4.60
C PRO A 117 -4.05 9.19 4.01
N PRO A 118 -3.15 8.54 4.77
CA PRO A 118 -2.44 7.35 4.32
C PRO A 118 -3.37 6.20 3.95
N VAL A 119 -4.50 6.10 4.64
CA VAL A 119 -5.54 5.14 4.33
C VAL A 119 -6.86 5.87 4.21
N GLU A 120 -7.57 5.63 3.12
CA GLU A 120 -8.87 6.21 2.83
C GLU A 120 -9.89 5.08 2.67
N VAL A 121 -11.02 5.19 3.40
CA VAL A 121 -12.11 4.22 3.33
C VAL A 121 -13.33 4.91 2.73
N THR A 122 -13.74 4.46 1.55
CA THR A 122 -14.85 5.06 0.79
C THR A 122 -15.98 4.05 0.64
N ASN A 123 -17.16 4.40 1.15
CA ASN A 123 -18.37 3.62 0.95
C ASN A 123 -19.07 4.08 -0.33
N LEU A 124 -19.22 3.18 -1.28
CA LEU A 124 -19.95 3.44 -2.51
C LEU A 124 -21.46 3.29 -2.30
N ARG A 125 -22.25 4.00 -3.13
CA ARG A 125 -23.72 3.87 -3.15
C ARG A 125 -24.21 2.45 -3.44
N SER A 126 -23.36 1.60 -4.03
CA SER A 126 -23.63 0.18 -4.29
C SER A 126 -23.52 -0.70 -3.04
N GLY A 127 -23.15 -0.15 -1.88
CA GLY A 127 -22.89 -0.91 -0.66
C GLY A 127 -21.48 -1.53 -0.59
N LYS A 128 -20.66 -1.32 -1.63
CA LYS A 128 -19.25 -1.76 -1.62
C LYS A 128 -18.37 -0.76 -0.87
N THR A 129 -17.37 -1.27 -0.17
CA THR A 129 -16.34 -0.46 0.48
C THR A 129 -15.03 -0.56 -0.27
N ILE A 130 -14.41 0.59 -0.55
CA ILE A 130 -13.06 0.70 -1.09
C ILE A 130 -12.14 1.11 0.04
N VAL A 131 -11.01 0.44 0.16
CA VAL A 131 -9.89 0.88 1.00
C VAL A 131 -8.73 1.22 0.07
N MET A 132 -8.23 2.44 0.16
CA MET A 132 -7.10 2.93 -0.61
C MET A 132 -5.93 3.20 0.34
N ILE A 133 -4.79 2.58 0.06
CA ILE A 133 -3.53 2.82 0.78
C ILE A 133 -2.68 3.75 -0.10
N ARG A 134 -2.32 4.91 0.43
CA ARG A 134 -1.48 5.89 -0.27
C ARG A 134 -0.02 5.56 -0.03
N LEU A 135 0.67 5.25 -1.12
CA LEU A 135 2.10 5.04 -1.15
C LEU A 135 2.80 6.21 -1.84
N SER A 136 4.05 6.45 -1.47
CA SER A 136 4.96 7.38 -2.13
C SER A 136 6.37 6.79 -2.19
N GLU A 137 7.24 7.41 -3.00
CA GLU A 137 8.66 7.08 -3.07
C GLU A 137 8.94 5.61 -3.43
N GLY A 138 8.19 5.07 -4.39
CA GLY A 138 8.34 3.69 -4.79
C GLY A 138 9.68 3.36 -5.43
N ALA A 139 10.41 2.42 -4.82
CA ALA A 139 11.70 1.94 -5.31
C ALA A 139 11.74 0.42 -5.40
N ILE A 140 12.48 -0.10 -6.39
CA ILE A 140 12.76 -1.53 -6.50
C ILE A 140 13.86 -1.86 -5.50
N VAL A 141 13.60 -2.81 -4.62
CA VAL A 141 14.63 -3.38 -3.74
C VAL A 141 15.29 -4.56 -4.41
N ARG A 142 14.49 -5.43 -5.03
CA ARG A 142 14.98 -6.66 -5.68
C ARG A 142 14.00 -7.17 -6.74
N ILE A 143 14.53 -7.81 -7.76
CA ILE A 143 13.77 -8.57 -8.75
C ILE A 143 13.98 -10.06 -8.45
N ASN A 144 12.89 -10.81 -8.27
CA ASN A 144 12.94 -12.25 -8.07
C ASN A 144 12.74 -12.93 -9.43
N LYS A 145 13.73 -13.70 -9.86
CA LYS A 145 13.72 -14.46 -11.13
C LYS A 145 13.04 -15.81 -10.96
#